data_AF-A0A955D0E8-F1
#
_entry.id   AF-A0A955D0E8-F1
#
_cell.length_a   1.000
_cell.length_b   1.000
_cell.length_c   1.000
_cell.angle_alpha   90.00
_cell.angle_beta   90.00
_cell.angle_gamma   90.00
#
_symmetry.space_group_name_H-M   'P 1'
#
loop_
_entity.id
_entity.type
_entity.pdbx_description
1 polymer ?
#
loop_
_entity_poly.entity_id
_entity_poly.type
_entity_poly.pdbx_seq_one_letter_code
_entity_poly.pdbx_strand_id
1 'polypeptide(L)'
;MTPRLRPLVAAALALLAVAATAVADGKFFGPERAVSPTIPDQRALIVWDLTHETLVIDTAVNGDATDLAWIVPVPAVPEITEVGPGLFPTLE
;
A
#
# COMPACT_ATOMS: atom_id res chain seq x y z
N MET A 1 -13.92 -13.93 -34.00
CA MET A 1 -13.80 -14.50 -32.63
C MET A 1 -14.84 -15.60 -32.47
N THR A 2 -14.45 -16.82 -32.11
CA THR A 2 -15.41 -17.94 -31.96
C THR A 2 -16.36 -17.66 -30.78
N PRO A 3 -17.64 -18.09 -30.83
CA PRO A 3 -18.61 -17.82 -29.77
C PRO A 3 -18.20 -18.40 -28.40
N ARG A 4 -17.31 -19.40 -28.39
CA ARG A 4 -16.72 -19.99 -27.18
C ARG A 4 -15.70 -19.10 -26.47
N LEU A 5 -15.09 -18.12 -27.16
CA LEU A 5 -14.10 -17.21 -26.55
C LEU A 5 -14.73 -16.01 -25.83
N ARG A 6 -15.96 -15.63 -26.17
CA ARG A 6 -16.68 -14.48 -25.59
C ARG A 6 -16.78 -14.52 -24.06
N PRO A 7 -17.17 -15.63 -23.40
CA PRO A 7 -17.28 -15.66 -21.94
C PRO A 7 -15.91 -15.54 -21.26
N LEU A 8 -14.84 -16.11 -21.85
CA LEU A 8 -13.48 -16.00 -21.31
C LEU A 8 -12.97 -14.56 -21.37
N VAL A 9 -13.21 -13.87 -22.49
CA VAL A 9 -12.85 -12.45 -22.64
C VAL A 9 -13.65 -11.58 -21.67
N ALA A 10 -14.95 -11.83 -21.51
CA ALA A 10 -15.78 -11.12 -20.54
C ALA A 10 -15.30 -11.32 -19.10
N ALA A 11 -14.94 -12.56 -18.72
CA ALA A 11 -14.40 -12.87 -17.41
C ALA A 11 -13.04 -12.19 -17.16
N ALA A 12 -12.14 -12.18 -18.16
CA ALA A 12 -10.86 -11.50 -18.06
C ALA A 12 -11.03 -9.97 -17.89
N LEU A 13 -11.94 -9.36 -18.64
CA LEU A 13 -12.25 -7.93 -18.50
C LEU A 13 -12.88 -7.61 -17.13
N ALA A 14 -13.75 -8.47 -16.61
CA ALA A 14 -14.32 -8.32 -15.28
C ALA A 14 -13.24 -8.42 -14.18
N LEU A 15 -12.30 -9.36 -14.31
CA LEU A 15 -11.16 -9.49 -13.40
C LEU A 15 -10.27 -8.24 -13.42
N LEU A 16 -9.95 -7.71 -14.61
CA LEU A 16 -9.17 -6.48 -14.75
C LEU A 16 -9.90 -5.27 -14.14
N ALA A 17 -11.23 -5.18 -14.32
CA ALA A 17 -12.03 -4.11 -13.73
C ALA A 17 -12.04 -4.17 -12.19
N VAL A 18 -12.05 -5.37 -11.60
CA VAL A 18 -11.96 -5.55 -10.14
C VAL A 18 -10.56 -5.23 -9.62
N ALA A 19 -9.51 -5.66 -10.33
CA ALA A 19 -8.13 -5.34 -9.97
C ALA A 19 -7.89 -3.82 -9.95
N ALA A 20 -8.53 -3.07 -10.84
CA ALA A 20 -8.47 -1.61 -10.86
C ALA A 20 -9.09 -0.92 -9.62
N THR A 21 -9.86 -1.65 -8.81
CA THR A 21 -10.41 -1.13 -7.54
C THR A 21 -9.50 -1.35 -6.33
N ALA A 22 -8.33 -1.96 -6.51
CA ALA A 22 -7.33 -2.07 -5.45
C ALA A 22 -6.63 -0.71 -5.25
N VAL A 23 -7.07 0.04 -4.23
CA VAL A 23 -6.55 1.40 -3.92
C VAL A 23 -5.90 1.44 -2.52
N ALA A 24 -5.34 0.33 -2.05
CA ALA A 24 -4.75 0.26 -0.71
C ALA A 24 -3.22 0.42 -0.78
N ASP A 25 -2.70 1.43 -0.09
CA ASP A 25 -1.26 1.70 0.11
C ASP A 25 -0.80 1.36 1.55
N GLY A 26 -1.75 1.08 2.45
CA GLY A 26 -1.55 0.62 3.80
C GLY A 26 -2.75 0.97 4.68
N LYS A 27 -2.84 0.41 5.89
CA LYS A 27 -3.89 0.78 6.85
C LYS A 27 -3.43 0.69 8.30
N PHE A 28 -3.72 1.73 9.07
CA PHE A 28 -3.58 1.68 10.52
C PHE A 28 -4.79 0.99 11.16
N PHE A 29 -4.51 0.15 12.14
CA PHE A 29 -5.46 -0.51 13.00
C PHE A 29 -5.19 -0.10 14.45
N GLY A 30 -6.25 0.30 15.15
CA GLY A 30 -6.22 0.51 16.59
C GLY A 30 -6.85 -0.68 17.34
N PRO A 31 -6.61 -0.78 18.66
CA PRO A 31 -7.20 -1.84 19.50
C PRO A 31 -8.73 -1.70 19.62
N GLU A 32 -9.23 -0.47 19.58
CA GLU A 32 -10.66 -0.19 19.64
C GLU A 32 -11.26 -0.03 18.24
N ARG A 33 -12.32 -0.79 17.96
CA ARG A 33 -12.99 -0.80 16.65
C ARG A 33 -13.78 0.49 16.35
N ALA A 34 -14.06 1.29 17.38
CA ALA A 34 -14.99 2.42 17.31
C ALA A 34 -14.38 3.69 16.70
N VAL A 35 -13.05 3.86 16.79
CA VAL A 35 -12.36 5.03 16.23
C VAL A 35 -11.25 4.52 15.31
N SER A 36 -11.45 4.66 14.01
CA SER A 36 -10.41 4.31 13.04
C SER A 36 -9.38 5.45 12.98
N PRO A 37 -8.08 5.16 13.11
CA PRO A 37 -7.05 6.15 12.87
C PRO A 37 -7.16 6.70 11.45
N THR A 38 -6.77 7.95 11.28
CA THR A 38 -6.74 8.61 9.97
C THR A 38 -5.31 8.91 9.57
N ILE A 39 -5.05 8.88 8.26
CA ILE A 39 -3.74 9.19 7.65
C ILE A 39 -3.90 10.54 6.95
N PRO A 40 -3.65 11.67 7.62
CA PRO A 40 -3.85 13.00 7.03
C PRO A 40 -2.82 13.33 5.94
N ASP A 41 -1.64 12.75 6.00
CA ASP A 41 -0.55 12.96 5.04
C ASP A 41 0.31 11.71 4.93
N GLN A 42 0.76 11.42 3.71
CA GLN A 42 1.65 10.31 3.43
C GLN A 42 2.42 10.58 2.14
N ARG A 43 3.71 10.23 2.16
CA ARG A 43 4.56 10.19 0.98
C ARG A 43 5.32 8.87 0.94
N ALA A 44 5.52 8.36 -0.27
CA ALA A 44 6.26 7.14 -0.51
C ALA A 44 7.20 7.32 -1.71
N LEU A 45 8.37 6.70 -1.61
CA LEU A 45 9.33 6.55 -2.71
C LEU A 45 9.55 5.07 -2.97
N ILE A 46 9.44 4.69 -4.25
CA ILE A 46 9.74 3.34 -4.72
C ILE A 46 10.94 3.44 -5.68
N VAL A 47 11.99 2.68 -5.38
CA VAL A 47 13.19 2.58 -6.23
C VAL A 47 13.39 1.12 -6.60
N TRP A 48 13.57 0.85 -7.90
CA TRP A 48 13.83 -0.49 -8.43
C TRP A 48 15.20 -0.53 -9.11
N ASP A 49 16.05 -1.47 -8.70
CA ASP A 49 17.42 -1.63 -9.24
C ASP A 49 17.60 -2.85 -10.16
N LEU A 50 16.49 -3.45 -10.64
CA LEU A 50 16.39 -4.73 -11.37
C LEU A 50 16.43 -5.99 -10.50
N THR A 51 16.87 -5.89 -9.24
CA THR A 51 16.99 -7.03 -8.34
C THR A 51 16.21 -6.86 -7.05
N HIS A 52 16.13 -5.62 -6.55
CA HIS A 52 15.49 -5.26 -5.30
C HIS A 52 14.60 -4.02 -5.48
N GLU A 53 13.49 -4.03 -4.76
CA GLU A 53 12.61 -2.88 -4.59
C GLU A 53 12.87 -2.27 -3.23
N THR A 54 13.21 -0.99 -3.20
CA THR A 54 13.28 -0.20 -1.97
C THR A 54 12.03 0.65 -1.87
N LEU A 55 11.26 0.46 -0.80
CA LEU A 55 10.08 1.23 -0.45
C LEU A 55 10.38 2.05 0.80
N VAL A 56 10.41 3.36 0.67
CA VAL A 56 10.52 4.31 1.78
C VAL A 56 9.18 4.97 1.98
N ILE A 57 8.65 4.98 3.19
CA ILE A 57 7.37 5.60 3.51
C ILE A 57 7.51 6.51 4.73
N ASP A 58 6.95 7.70 4.62
CA ASP A 58 6.76 8.64 5.71
C ASP A 58 5.27 8.96 5.78
N THR A 59 4.67 8.73 6.95
CA THR A 59 3.22 8.77 7.14
C THR A 59 2.89 9.45 8.45
N ALA A 60 1.93 10.38 8.40
CA ALA A 60 1.33 10.96 9.59
C ALA A 60 0.12 10.11 10.00
N VAL A 61 -0.08 9.95 11.30
CA VAL A 61 -1.26 9.24 11.84
C VAL A 61 -1.92 10.08 12.93
N ASN A 62 -3.23 10.26 12.80
CA ASN A 62 -4.07 10.83 13.84
C ASN A 62 -4.90 9.70 14.45
N GLY A 63 -4.68 9.42 15.73
CA GLY A 63 -5.46 8.48 16.52
C GLY A 63 -5.19 8.63 18.01
N ASP A 64 -6.21 8.39 18.84
CA ASP A 64 -6.12 8.56 20.29
C ASP A 64 -5.44 7.37 21.01
N ALA A 65 -5.17 6.29 20.28
CA ALA A 65 -4.55 5.08 20.81
C ALA A 65 -3.01 5.15 20.71
N THR A 66 -2.33 4.67 21.75
CA THR A 66 -0.86 4.52 21.74
C THR A 66 -0.38 3.27 21.01
N ASP A 67 -1.29 2.31 20.79
CA ASP A 67 -0.97 0.96 20.29
C ASP A 67 -1.52 0.77 18.88
N LEU A 68 -1.07 1.63 17.96
CA LEU A 68 -1.45 1.54 16.55
C LEU A 68 -0.55 0.56 15.80
N ALA A 69 -1.16 -0.32 15.01
CA ALA A 69 -0.45 -1.20 14.09
C ALA A 69 -0.69 -0.74 12.66
N TRP A 70 0.38 -0.58 11.89
CA TRP A 70 0.29 -0.29 10.46
C TRP A 70 0.53 -1.55 9.64
N ILE A 71 -0.41 -1.88 8.76
CA ILE A 71 -0.29 -3.00 7.83
C ILE A 71 -0.07 -2.44 6.43
N VAL A 72 1.07 -2.79 5.84
CA VAL A 72 1.45 -2.43 4.46
C VAL A 72 1.55 -3.71 3.62
N PRO A 73 0.69 -3.88 2.59
CA PRO A 73 0.80 -5.02 1.69
C PRO A 73 2.00 -4.84 0.76
N VAL A 74 2.91 -5.81 0.77
CA VAL A 74 4.10 -5.86 -0.10
C VAL A 74 4.17 -7.21 -0.82
N PRO A 75 4.77 -7.29 -2.02
CA PRO A 75 4.74 -8.50 -2.85
C PRO A 75 5.55 -9.67 -2.26
N ALA A 76 6.48 -9.41 -1.35
CA ALA A 76 7.30 -10.40 -0.66
C ALA A 76 7.66 -9.91 0.75
N VAL A 77 8.15 -10.82 1.62
CA VAL A 77 8.59 -10.45 2.98
C VAL A 77 9.74 -9.44 2.88
N PRO A 78 9.60 -8.21 3.43
CA PRO A 78 10.61 -7.17 3.30
C PRO A 78 11.67 -7.28 4.41
N GLU A 79 12.85 -6.73 4.13
CA GLU A 79 13.79 -6.32 5.18
C GLU A 79 13.36 -4.92 5.69
N ILE A 80 13.26 -4.75 7.01
CA ILE A 80 12.76 -3.52 7.62
C ILE A 80 13.91 -2.78 8.29
N THR A 81 14.12 -1.52 7.91
CA THR A 81 15.09 -0.62 8.52
C THR A 81 14.40 0.68 8.90
N GLU A 82 14.55 1.13 10.14
CA GLU A 82 14.08 2.44 10.58
C GLU A 82 15.00 3.54 10.01
N VAL A 83 14.38 4.61 9.51
CA VAL A 83 15.09 5.76 8.94
C VAL A 83 14.62 7.04 9.62
N GLY A 84 15.50 8.02 9.73
CA GLY A 84 15.19 9.30 10.37
C GLY A 84 14.28 10.20 9.51
N PRO A 85 13.56 11.16 10.12
CA PRO A 85 12.63 12.05 9.42
C PRO A 85 13.30 12.97 8.38
N GLY A 86 14.64 13.08 8.41
CA GLY A 86 15.43 13.85 7.45
C GLY A 86 15.71 13.13 6.13
N LEU A 87 15.25 11.89 5.92
CA LEU A 87 15.58 11.13 4.72
C LEU A 87 15.02 11.76 3.43
N PHE A 88 13.71 12.03 3.36
CA PHE A 88 13.09 12.59 2.16
C PHE A 88 13.72 13.91 1.68
N PRO A 89 14.01 14.90 2.56
CA PRO A 89 14.73 16.12 2.16
C PRO A 89 16.12 15.91 1.53
N THR A 90 16.74 14.73 1.69
CA THR A 90 18.04 14.41 1.05
C THR A 90 17.90 13.78 -0.34
N LEU A 91 16.67 13.46 -0.76
CA LEU A 91 16.35 12.77 -2.01
C LEU A 91 15.68 13.70 -3.05
N GLU A 92 15.31 14.93 -2.65
CA GLU A 92 14.77 16.02 -3.48
C GLU A 92 15.88 16.96 -3.97
#